data_AF-A0A7L4IER9-F1
#
_entry.id   AF-A0A7L4IER9-F1
#
_cell.length_a   1.000
_cell.length_b   1.000
_cell.length_c   1.000
_cell.angle_alpha   90.00
_cell.angle_beta   90.00
_cell.angle_gamma   90.00
#
_symmetry.space_group_name_H-M   'P 1'
#
loop_
_entity.id
_entity.type
_entity.pdbx_description
1 polymer ?
#
loop_
_entity_poly.entity_id
_entity_poly.type
_entity_poly.pdbx_seq_one_letter_code
_entity_poly.pdbx_strand_id
1 'polypeptide(L)'
;PSPSKDEVITSHGAIEPDKDNVRLEPYSLPQGFMWDTLDLSNAEVLKELYTLLNENYVEDDDNMFRFDYSPEFLLWALRPPGWLPQWHCGVRVSSNKKLVGFISAIPANIRIYDSVKKMVEINFLCVHKKLRSKRVAPVLIREITRRVNLEGIFQAVYTAGVVLPKPVATCRYWHRSLNPRKLVEVKFSHLSRNMTLQRTMKLYRLPDATKTSGLRPMEQKDTKAVQELINAYLKQFNLAPVMDEEEVAHWFLPRDHIIDTYVVE
;
A
#
# COMPACT_ATOMS: atom_id res chain seq x y z
N PRO A 1 -9.57 -16.85 -0.08
CA PRO A 1 -9.22 -17.93 -1.03
C PRO A 1 -8.48 -17.33 -2.22
N SER A 2 -7.54 -18.06 -2.84
CA SER A 2 -6.84 -17.61 -4.05
C SER A 2 -6.68 -18.79 -5.02
N PRO A 3 -6.57 -18.54 -6.34
CA PRO A 3 -6.39 -19.60 -7.32
C PRO A 3 -5.08 -20.35 -7.10
N SER A 4 -5.07 -21.64 -7.42
CA SER A 4 -3.83 -22.43 -7.43
C SER A 4 -2.92 -22.03 -8.60
N LYS A 5 -1.63 -22.38 -8.54
CA LYS A 5 -0.65 -21.97 -9.57
C LYS A 5 -1.06 -22.40 -10.99
N ASP A 6 -1.54 -23.63 -11.10
CA ASP A 6 -1.82 -24.28 -12.39
C ASP A 6 -3.30 -24.17 -12.80
N GLU A 7 -4.09 -23.37 -12.07
CA GLU A 7 -5.51 -23.20 -12.35
C GLU A 7 -5.76 -22.44 -13.66
N VAL A 8 -6.57 -23.05 -14.53
CA VAL A 8 -7.06 -22.42 -15.76
C VAL A 8 -8.35 -21.67 -15.41
N ILE A 9 -8.25 -20.34 -15.38
CA ILE A 9 -9.36 -19.45 -15.04
C ILE A 9 -10.16 -19.16 -16.31
N THR A 10 -11.41 -19.62 -16.37
CA THR A 10 -12.31 -19.42 -17.53
C THR A 10 -13.42 -18.39 -17.26
N SER A 11 -13.63 -18.00 -16.00
CA SER A 11 -14.62 -17.01 -15.57
C SER A 11 -14.10 -16.13 -14.43
N HIS A 12 -14.71 -14.96 -14.24
CA HIS A 12 -14.43 -14.07 -13.10
C HIS A 12 -15.54 -14.17 -12.05
N GLY A 13 -15.20 -14.11 -10.77
CA GLY A 13 -16.15 -14.25 -9.67
C GLY A 13 -15.48 -14.57 -8.34
N ALA A 14 -16.30 -14.74 -7.29
CA ALA A 14 -15.82 -15.19 -6.00
C ALA A 14 -15.46 -16.70 -6.07
N ILE A 15 -14.32 -17.08 -5.47
CA ILE A 15 -13.86 -18.48 -5.42
C ILE A 15 -14.68 -19.28 -4.39
N GLU A 16 -14.96 -18.66 -3.24
CA GLU A 16 -15.88 -19.19 -2.23
C GLU A 16 -17.06 -18.22 -2.13
N PRO A 17 -18.28 -18.70 -1.86
CA PRO A 17 -19.39 -17.83 -1.50
C PRO A 17 -19.08 -17.07 -0.20
N ASP A 18 -19.71 -15.91 -0.06
CA ASP A 18 -19.62 -15.11 1.16
C ASP A 18 -20.15 -15.94 2.34
N LYS A 19 -19.51 -15.78 3.51
CA LYS A 19 -19.77 -16.66 4.66
C LYS A 19 -20.81 -16.04 5.58
N ASP A 20 -21.89 -16.76 5.85
CA ASP A 20 -22.90 -16.33 6.83
C ASP A 20 -22.39 -16.40 8.27
N ASN A 21 -21.46 -17.33 8.55
CA ASN A 21 -20.91 -17.56 9.88
C ASN A 21 -19.41 -17.27 9.91
N VAL A 22 -19.05 -16.11 10.44
CA VAL A 22 -17.66 -15.69 10.65
C VAL A 22 -17.26 -15.94 12.10
N ARG A 23 -16.05 -16.47 12.30
CA ARG A 23 -15.49 -16.70 13.65
C ARG A 23 -15.38 -15.38 14.43
N LEU A 24 -16.09 -15.29 15.55
CA LEU A 24 -16.08 -14.11 16.43
C LEU A 24 -14.78 -13.95 17.21
N GLU A 25 -14.19 -15.05 17.65
CA GLU A 25 -12.96 -15.04 18.46
C GLU A 25 -11.69 -14.92 17.60
N PRO A 26 -10.65 -14.18 18.05
CA PRO A 26 -9.37 -14.11 17.37
C PRO A 26 -8.73 -15.48 17.11
N TYR A 27 -7.90 -15.58 16.08
CA TYR A 27 -7.07 -16.77 15.89
C TYR A 27 -6.04 -16.91 17.00
N SER A 28 -5.68 -18.15 17.36
CA SER A 28 -4.65 -18.40 18.36
C SER A 28 -3.27 -18.00 17.86
N LEU A 29 -2.53 -17.24 18.67
CA LEU A 29 -1.11 -16.96 18.46
C LEU A 29 -0.23 -18.00 19.18
N PRO A 30 1.03 -18.18 18.75
CA PRO A 30 2.00 -18.96 19.52
C PRO A 30 2.19 -18.37 20.93
N GLN A 31 2.56 -19.22 21.89
CA GLN A 31 2.78 -18.79 23.28
C GLN A 31 3.78 -17.63 23.35
N GLY A 32 3.47 -16.63 24.19
CA GLY A 32 4.31 -15.45 24.38
C GLY A 32 4.04 -14.31 23.37
N PHE A 33 3.03 -14.45 22.52
CA PHE A 33 2.52 -13.36 21.68
C PHE A 33 1.06 -13.03 22.02
N MET A 34 0.67 -11.80 21.74
CA MET A 34 -0.70 -11.32 21.88
C MET A 34 -1.08 -10.42 20.70
N TRP A 35 -2.37 -10.43 20.36
CA TRP A 35 -2.92 -9.49 19.41
C TRP A 35 -2.95 -8.09 19.99
N ASP A 36 -2.80 -7.11 19.10
CA ASP A 36 -3.03 -5.72 19.38
C ASP A 36 -3.84 -5.09 18.24
N THR A 37 -4.58 -4.04 18.56
CA THR A 37 -5.22 -3.16 17.59
C THR A 37 -4.62 -1.80 17.78
N LEU A 38 -3.79 -1.37 16.83
CA LEU A 38 -2.97 -0.19 17.01
C LEU A 38 -3.83 1.07 16.93
N ASP A 39 -3.91 1.82 18.02
CA ASP A 39 -4.44 3.18 17.99
C ASP A 39 -3.36 4.15 17.48
N LEU A 40 -3.38 4.42 16.18
CA LEU A 40 -2.43 5.34 15.56
C LEU A 40 -2.66 6.82 15.96
N SER A 41 -3.68 7.14 16.76
CA SER A 41 -3.85 8.48 17.33
C SER A 41 -2.91 8.69 18.51
N ASN A 42 -2.43 7.59 19.10
CA ASN A 42 -1.36 7.62 20.08
C ASN A 42 0.00 7.73 19.36
N ALA A 43 0.69 8.85 19.60
CA ALA A 43 2.00 9.13 19.02
C ALA A 43 3.06 8.07 19.35
N GLU A 44 2.98 7.42 20.52
CA GLU A 44 3.91 6.35 20.90
C GLU A 44 3.67 5.10 20.04
N VAL A 45 2.40 4.71 19.84
CA VAL A 45 2.03 3.55 19.01
C VAL A 45 2.39 3.80 17.54
N LEU A 46 2.16 5.02 17.03
CA LEU A 46 2.56 5.40 15.68
C LEU A 46 4.09 5.33 15.52
N LYS A 47 4.85 5.79 16.51
CA LYS A 47 6.31 5.71 16.52
C LYS A 47 6.80 4.26 16.57
N GLU A 48 6.13 3.38 17.32
CA GLU A 48 6.43 1.95 17.33
C GLU A 48 6.21 1.31 15.95
N LEU A 49 5.09 1.64 15.29
CA LEU A 49 4.79 1.16 13.93
C LEU A 49 5.84 1.65 12.94
N TYR A 50 6.14 2.95 12.96
CA TYR A 50 7.22 3.55 12.16
C TYR A 50 8.54 2.79 12.35
N THR A 51 8.93 2.55 13.61
CA THR A 51 10.19 1.85 13.93
C THR A 51 10.17 0.41 13.41
N LEU A 52 9.06 -0.32 13.59
CA LEU A 52 8.91 -1.67 13.06
C LEU A 52 9.10 -1.68 11.53
N LEU A 53 8.45 -0.77 10.82
CA LEU A 53 8.50 -0.70 9.36
C LEU A 53 9.90 -0.30 8.87
N ASN A 54 10.47 0.77 9.40
CA ASN A 54 11.81 1.24 9.01
C ASN A 54 12.89 0.15 9.20
N GLU A 55 12.83 -0.61 10.29
CA GLU A 55 13.84 -1.63 10.58
C GLU A 55 13.60 -2.98 9.87
N ASN A 56 12.34 -3.31 9.55
CA ASN A 56 11.94 -4.68 9.17
C ASN A 56 11.07 -4.80 7.91
N TYR A 57 10.68 -3.69 7.28
CA TYR A 57 9.88 -3.72 6.05
C TYR A 57 10.75 -4.01 4.82
N VAL A 58 10.15 -3.87 3.64
CA VAL A 58 10.74 -4.23 2.33
C VAL A 58 12.15 -3.63 2.19
N GLU A 59 13.08 -4.52 1.88
CA GLU A 59 14.46 -4.22 1.50
C GLU A 59 14.58 -4.49 -0.01
N ASP A 60 15.43 -3.74 -0.69
CA ASP A 60 15.89 -4.15 -2.02
C ASP A 60 16.72 -5.44 -1.94
N ASP A 61 16.89 -6.13 -3.07
CA ASP A 61 17.56 -7.43 -3.11
C ASP A 61 19.01 -7.39 -2.54
N ASP A 62 19.66 -6.22 -2.62
CA ASP A 62 21.00 -5.95 -2.10
C ASP A 62 21.03 -5.38 -0.66
N ASN A 63 19.86 -5.18 -0.03
CA ASN A 63 19.67 -4.54 1.28
C ASN A 63 20.34 -3.15 1.43
N MET A 64 20.49 -2.40 0.35
CA MET A 64 21.05 -1.04 0.35
C MET A 64 20.00 0.02 0.69
N PHE A 65 18.72 -0.23 0.42
CA PHE A 65 17.63 0.73 0.59
C PHE A 65 16.45 0.13 1.36
N ARG A 66 15.83 0.98 2.18
CA ARG A 66 14.60 0.67 2.92
C ARG A 66 13.63 1.82 2.75
N PHE A 67 12.35 1.49 2.81
CA PHE A 67 11.32 2.52 2.87
C PHE A 67 11.32 3.19 4.24
N ASP A 68 11.45 4.50 4.23
CA ASP A 68 11.36 5.37 5.40
C ASP A 68 10.04 6.15 5.34
N TYR A 69 8.93 5.46 5.62
CA TYR A 69 7.60 6.07 5.61
C TYR A 69 7.45 6.98 6.83
N SER A 70 7.23 8.29 6.62
CA SER A 70 7.03 9.19 7.76
C SER A 70 5.76 8.85 8.56
N PRO A 71 5.70 9.20 9.86
CA PRO A 71 4.49 9.05 10.65
C PRO A 71 3.24 9.68 10.00
N GLU A 72 3.40 10.85 9.38
CA GLU A 72 2.32 11.57 8.71
C GLU A 72 1.85 10.82 7.44
N PHE A 73 2.79 10.24 6.69
CA PHE A 73 2.47 9.37 5.56
C PHE A 73 1.70 8.12 6.00
N LEU A 74 2.11 7.49 7.10
CA LEU A 74 1.41 6.33 7.65
C LEU A 74 -0.01 6.67 8.06
N LEU A 75 -0.23 7.82 8.71
CA LEU A 75 -1.58 8.29 9.04
C LEU A 75 -2.42 8.54 7.79
N TRP A 76 -1.86 9.19 6.77
CA TRP A 76 -2.53 9.42 5.49
C TRP A 76 -2.90 8.10 4.79
N ALA A 77 -1.97 7.15 4.70
CA ALA A 77 -2.19 5.88 4.01
C ALA A 77 -3.14 4.93 4.76
N LEU A 78 -3.13 4.96 6.11
CA LEU A 78 -3.86 4.00 6.94
C LEU A 78 -5.24 4.50 7.39
N ARG A 79 -5.55 5.78 7.17
CA ARG A 79 -6.83 6.41 7.59
C ARG A 79 -7.59 7.11 6.47
N PRO A 80 -7.84 6.45 5.32
CA PRO A 80 -8.76 7.01 4.32
C PRO A 80 -10.22 6.95 4.79
N PRO A 81 -11.13 7.69 4.15
CA PRO A 81 -12.57 7.64 4.45
C PRO A 81 -13.09 6.20 4.61
N GLY A 82 -13.84 5.97 5.70
CA GLY A 82 -14.39 4.64 6.02
C GLY A 82 -13.40 3.63 6.61
N TRP A 83 -12.16 4.01 6.92
CA TRP A 83 -11.21 3.16 7.64
C TRP A 83 -11.76 2.72 9.01
N LEU A 84 -11.32 1.55 9.46
CA LEU A 84 -11.77 0.97 10.72
C LEU A 84 -10.58 0.64 11.62
N PRO A 85 -10.57 1.03 12.91
CA PRO A 85 -9.44 0.79 13.82
C PRO A 85 -9.04 -0.68 13.92
N GLN A 86 -10.01 -1.60 13.93
CA GLN A 86 -9.77 -3.04 13.99
C GLN A 86 -8.95 -3.57 12.81
N TRP A 87 -8.87 -2.85 11.69
CA TRP A 87 -8.06 -3.25 10.54
C TRP A 87 -6.59 -2.91 10.69
N HIS A 88 -6.17 -2.20 11.75
CA HIS A 88 -4.76 -1.99 12.10
C HIS A 88 -4.28 -3.09 13.06
N CYS A 89 -4.04 -4.28 12.51
CA CYS A 89 -3.78 -5.49 13.28
C CYS A 89 -2.28 -5.65 13.61
N GLY A 90 -1.96 -5.65 14.90
CA GLY A 90 -0.60 -5.83 15.41
C GLY A 90 -0.40 -7.13 16.18
N VAL A 91 0.85 -7.57 16.26
CA VAL A 91 1.29 -8.65 17.16
C VAL A 91 2.36 -8.10 18.09
N ARG A 92 2.15 -8.28 19.39
CA ARG A 92 3.12 -7.91 20.44
C ARG A 92 3.66 -9.15 21.15
N VAL A 93 4.87 -9.03 21.66
CA VAL A 93 5.42 -10.01 22.62
C VAL A 93 4.75 -9.78 23.97
N SER A 94 4.17 -10.82 24.57
CA SER A 94 3.34 -10.70 25.78
C SER A 94 4.11 -10.18 26.99
N SER A 95 5.40 -10.54 27.11
CA SER A 95 6.25 -10.24 28.27
C SER A 95 6.72 -8.78 28.35
N ASN A 96 7.01 -8.15 27.20
CA ASN A 96 7.57 -6.80 27.16
C ASN A 96 6.76 -5.83 26.28
N LYS A 97 5.62 -6.28 25.75
CA LYS A 97 4.71 -5.52 24.87
C LYS A 97 5.35 -4.97 23.59
N LYS A 98 6.54 -5.43 23.20
CA LYS A 98 7.21 -4.99 21.98
C LYS A 98 6.39 -5.39 20.75
N LEU A 99 6.12 -4.43 19.86
CA LEU A 99 5.50 -4.67 18.55
C LEU A 99 6.47 -5.45 17.64
N VAL A 100 6.00 -6.56 17.10
CA VAL A 100 6.82 -7.49 16.29
C VAL A 100 6.16 -7.94 14.99
N GLY A 101 4.91 -7.56 14.76
CA GLY A 101 4.21 -7.79 13.50
C GLY A 101 3.08 -6.79 13.32
N PHE A 102 2.79 -6.46 12.08
CA PHE A 102 1.72 -5.55 11.68
C PHE A 102 1.16 -5.96 10.32
N ILE A 103 -0.14 -5.75 10.12
CA ILE A 103 -0.82 -5.80 8.84
C ILE A 103 -1.98 -4.81 8.88
N SER A 104 -2.22 -4.13 7.78
CA SER A 104 -3.33 -3.18 7.66
C SER A 104 -4.29 -3.54 6.54
N ALA A 105 -5.53 -3.11 6.70
CA ALA A 105 -6.53 -3.08 5.65
C ALA A 105 -7.20 -1.71 5.60
N ILE A 106 -7.52 -1.22 4.41
CA ILE A 106 -8.30 0.00 4.17
C ILE A 106 -9.45 -0.30 3.22
N PRO A 107 -10.60 0.40 3.30
CA PRO A 107 -11.70 0.14 2.39
C PRO A 107 -11.35 0.64 0.97
N ALA A 108 -11.87 -0.04 -0.04
CA ALA A 108 -11.79 0.42 -1.42
C ALA A 108 -12.97 -0.12 -2.24
N ASN A 109 -13.52 0.73 -3.12
CA ASN A 109 -14.42 0.28 -4.18
C ASN A 109 -13.59 -0.01 -5.42
N ILE A 110 -13.53 -1.28 -5.84
CA ILE A 110 -12.72 -1.71 -6.96
C ILE A 110 -13.64 -2.20 -8.07
N ARG A 111 -13.52 -1.60 -9.25
CA ARG A 111 -14.14 -2.10 -10.48
C ARG A 111 -13.31 -3.23 -11.05
N ILE A 112 -13.95 -4.39 -11.21
CA ILE A 112 -13.43 -5.58 -11.84
C ILE A 112 -14.32 -5.84 -13.07
N TYR A 113 -13.78 -5.61 -14.26
CA TYR A 113 -14.50 -5.60 -15.53
C TYR A 113 -15.71 -4.66 -15.47
N ASP A 114 -16.91 -5.25 -15.48
CA ASP A 114 -18.20 -4.53 -15.49
C ASP A 114 -18.83 -4.37 -14.10
N SER A 115 -18.20 -4.94 -13.06
CA SER A 115 -18.74 -4.96 -11.70
C SER A 115 -17.91 -4.09 -10.76
N VAL A 116 -18.56 -3.27 -9.92
CA VAL A 116 -17.90 -2.57 -8.82
C VAL A 116 -18.14 -3.35 -7.55
N LYS A 117 -17.06 -3.67 -6.83
CA LYS A 117 -17.12 -4.43 -5.58
C LYS A 117 -16.43 -3.68 -4.46
N LYS A 118 -17.15 -3.53 -3.35
CA LYS A 118 -16.57 -3.07 -2.08
C LYS A 118 -15.67 -4.18 -1.54
N MET A 119 -14.41 -3.85 -1.31
CA MET A 119 -13.41 -4.75 -0.76
C MET A 119 -12.43 -3.98 0.13
N VAL A 120 -11.38 -4.65 0.59
CA VAL A 120 -10.27 -3.98 1.28
C VAL A 120 -8.98 -4.03 0.48
N GLU A 121 -8.17 -2.99 0.55
CA GLU A 121 -6.78 -3.03 0.14
C GLU A 121 -5.91 -3.41 1.34
N ILE A 122 -5.11 -4.46 1.20
CA ILE A 122 -4.16 -4.89 2.24
C ILE A 122 -2.79 -4.30 1.95
N ASN A 123 -2.20 -3.68 2.97
CA ASN A 123 -0.87 -3.11 2.88
C ASN A 123 -0.09 -3.23 4.21
N PHE A 124 1.19 -2.88 4.19
CA PHE A 124 2.08 -2.81 5.35
C PHE A 124 2.19 -4.13 6.16
N LEU A 125 2.08 -5.28 5.50
CA LEU A 125 2.37 -6.56 6.15
C LEU A 125 3.87 -6.62 6.49
N CYS A 126 4.18 -6.51 7.78
CA CYS A 126 5.54 -6.54 8.30
C CYS A 126 5.64 -7.52 9.45
N VAL A 127 6.69 -8.33 9.44
CA VAL A 127 7.07 -9.20 10.56
C VAL A 127 8.54 -8.93 10.87
N HIS A 128 8.82 -8.71 12.16
CA HIS A 128 10.18 -8.51 12.65
C HIS A 128 11.11 -9.61 12.14
N LYS A 129 12.31 -9.24 11.64
CA LYS A 129 13.23 -10.15 10.93
C LYS A 129 13.48 -11.48 11.64
N LYS A 130 13.70 -11.43 12.95
CA LYS A 130 13.91 -12.61 13.83
C LYS A 130 12.73 -13.60 13.90
N LEU A 131 11.53 -13.21 13.45
CA LEU A 131 10.31 -14.02 13.52
C LEU A 131 9.81 -14.49 12.14
N ARG A 132 10.47 -14.11 11.04
CA ARG A 132 10.03 -14.46 9.68
C ARG A 132 9.95 -15.97 9.43
N SER A 133 10.84 -16.77 10.04
CA SER A 133 10.82 -18.23 9.96
C SER A 133 9.74 -18.92 10.82
N LYS A 134 9.05 -18.19 11.70
CA LYS A 134 8.07 -18.75 12.66
C LYS A 134 6.63 -18.74 12.14
N ARG A 135 6.41 -18.52 10.84
CA ARG A 135 5.07 -18.50 10.20
C ARG A 135 4.08 -17.53 10.85
N VAL A 136 4.55 -16.39 11.37
CA VAL A 136 3.70 -15.33 11.96
C VAL A 136 2.84 -14.65 10.89
N ALA A 137 3.40 -14.40 9.69
CA ALA A 137 2.68 -13.72 8.60
C ALA A 137 1.38 -14.45 8.17
N PRO A 138 1.35 -15.78 7.95
CA PRO A 138 0.10 -16.51 7.72
C PRO A 138 -0.96 -16.33 8.81
N VAL A 139 -0.56 -16.21 10.08
CA VAL A 139 -1.50 -16.03 11.20
C VAL A 139 -2.04 -14.60 11.21
N LEU A 140 -1.19 -13.59 10.95
CA LEU A 140 -1.60 -12.20 10.72
C LEU A 140 -2.62 -12.10 9.58
N ILE A 141 -2.36 -12.74 8.44
CA ILE A 141 -3.25 -12.74 7.27
C ILE A 141 -4.62 -13.35 7.64
N ARG A 142 -4.63 -14.48 8.37
CA ARG A 142 -5.89 -15.10 8.82
C ARG A 142 -6.68 -14.20 9.76
N GLU A 143 -5.99 -13.52 10.68
CA GLU A 143 -6.66 -12.62 11.62
C GLU A 143 -7.21 -11.37 10.93
N ILE A 144 -6.47 -10.72 10.03
CA ILE A 144 -7.02 -9.57 9.29
C ILE A 144 -8.18 -10.00 8.39
N THR A 145 -8.11 -11.18 7.73
CA THR A 145 -9.24 -11.73 6.97
C THR A 145 -10.47 -11.92 7.87
N ARG A 146 -10.29 -12.44 9.10
CA ARG A 146 -11.40 -12.58 10.06
C ARG A 146 -12.02 -11.22 10.41
N ARG A 147 -11.19 -10.23 10.73
CA ARG A 147 -11.65 -8.87 11.09
C ARG A 147 -12.37 -8.17 9.93
N VAL A 148 -11.94 -8.41 8.69
CA VAL A 148 -12.59 -7.89 7.49
C VAL A 148 -13.90 -8.62 7.20
N ASN A 149 -13.94 -9.95 7.32
CA ASN A 149 -15.15 -10.74 7.15
C ASN A 149 -16.24 -10.41 8.18
N LEU A 150 -15.86 -10.03 9.42
CA LEU A 150 -16.82 -9.57 10.43
C LEU A 150 -17.59 -8.30 10.01
N GLU A 151 -17.00 -7.49 9.12
CA GLU A 151 -17.63 -6.30 8.55
C GLU A 151 -18.42 -6.62 7.27
N GLY A 152 -18.62 -7.90 6.95
CA GLY A 152 -19.34 -8.35 5.76
C GLY A 152 -18.57 -8.18 4.45
N ILE A 153 -17.25 -8.00 4.50
CA ILE A 153 -16.39 -7.87 3.31
C ILE A 153 -15.59 -9.16 3.13
N PHE A 154 -15.61 -9.73 1.92
CA PHE A 154 -15.03 -11.06 1.66
C PHE A 154 -13.97 -11.08 0.55
N GLN A 155 -13.61 -9.90 0.03
CA GLN A 155 -12.58 -9.75 -0.99
C GLN A 155 -11.54 -8.75 -0.53
N ALA A 156 -10.34 -8.92 -1.05
CA ALA A 156 -9.24 -8.01 -0.82
C ALA A 156 -8.34 -7.92 -2.04
N VAL A 157 -7.74 -6.76 -2.25
CA VAL A 157 -6.66 -6.54 -3.21
C VAL A 157 -5.36 -6.30 -2.44
N TYR A 158 -4.25 -6.82 -2.97
CA TYR A 158 -2.93 -6.60 -2.40
C TYR A 158 -1.88 -6.68 -3.51
N THR A 159 -0.73 -6.07 -3.27
CA THR A 159 0.43 -6.15 -4.15
C THR A 159 1.63 -6.71 -3.40
N ALA A 160 2.53 -7.37 -4.11
CA ALA A 160 3.75 -7.91 -3.53
C ALA A 160 4.87 -7.91 -4.57
N GLY A 161 6.11 -7.68 -4.13
CA GLY A 161 7.31 -7.84 -4.97
C GLY A 161 7.72 -9.30 -5.20
N VAL A 162 7.11 -10.24 -4.47
CA VAL A 162 7.34 -11.69 -4.61
C VAL A 162 6.18 -12.36 -5.35
N VAL A 163 6.48 -13.39 -6.14
CA VAL A 163 5.46 -14.12 -6.89
C VAL A 163 4.66 -15.04 -5.96
N LEU A 164 3.38 -14.71 -5.76
CA LEU A 164 2.42 -15.51 -4.99
C LEU A 164 1.34 -16.13 -5.92
N PRO A 165 0.90 -17.39 -5.68
CA PRO A 165 -0.12 -18.05 -6.51
C PRO A 165 -1.51 -17.43 -6.37
N LYS A 166 -2.20 -17.03 -7.44
CA LYS A 166 -1.74 -16.68 -8.79
C LYS A 166 -1.97 -15.17 -8.99
N PRO A 167 -1.00 -14.38 -9.48
CA PRO A 167 -1.19 -12.95 -9.63
C PRO A 167 -2.16 -12.67 -10.79
N VAL A 168 -3.04 -11.66 -10.62
CA VAL A 168 -3.96 -11.20 -11.67
C VAL A 168 -3.26 -10.32 -12.72
N ALA A 169 -2.18 -9.66 -12.32
CA ALA A 169 -1.34 -8.83 -13.16
C ALA A 169 0.09 -8.82 -12.63
N THR A 170 1.06 -8.51 -13.49
CA THR A 170 2.45 -8.27 -13.09
C THR A 170 2.94 -7.02 -13.80
N CYS A 171 3.42 -6.07 -13.03
CA CYS A 171 3.91 -4.79 -13.51
C CYS A 171 5.41 -4.66 -13.21
N ARG A 172 6.12 -3.90 -14.05
CA ARG A 172 7.55 -3.62 -13.86
C ARG A 172 7.74 -2.22 -13.29
N TYR A 173 8.61 -2.08 -12.29
CA TYR A 173 9.05 -0.77 -11.83
C TYR A 173 9.90 -0.08 -12.90
N TRP A 174 9.66 1.22 -13.08
CA TRP A 174 10.47 2.10 -13.92
C TRP A 174 10.99 3.24 -13.07
N HIS A 175 12.23 3.66 -13.33
CA HIS A 175 12.88 4.73 -12.58
C HIS A 175 13.28 5.85 -13.54
N ARG A 176 13.02 7.11 -13.16
CA ARG A 176 13.48 8.31 -13.87
C ARG A 176 14.45 9.08 -13.00
N SER A 177 15.72 9.12 -13.40
CA SER A 177 16.77 9.80 -12.63
C SER A 177 16.58 11.32 -12.64
N LEU A 178 16.26 11.91 -11.49
CA LEU A 178 16.16 13.37 -11.31
C LEU A 178 17.48 13.97 -10.82
N ASN A 179 18.19 13.28 -9.93
CA ASN A 179 19.53 13.66 -9.47
C ASN A 179 20.54 12.53 -9.70
N PRO A 180 21.04 12.35 -10.94
CA PRO A 180 21.94 11.24 -11.28
C PRO A 180 23.21 11.19 -10.43
N ARG A 181 23.74 12.36 -10.02
CA ARG A 181 24.92 12.44 -9.15
C ARG A 181 24.68 11.75 -7.82
N LYS A 182 23.61 12.12 -7.12
CA LYS A 182 23.26 11.51 -5.83
C LYS A 182 22.96 10.02 -5.99
N LEU A 183 22.21 9.64 -7.03
CA LEU A 183 21.84 8.24 -7.28
C LEU A 183 23.05 7.33 -7.52
N VAL A 184 24.08 7.83 -8.22
CA VAL A 184 25.34 7.09 -8.39
C VAL A 184 26.15 7.05 -7.10
N GLU A 185 26.22 8.15 -6.36
CA GLU A 185 26.93 8.25 -5.08
C GLU A 185 26.42 7.26 -4.04
N VAL A 186 25.10 7.13 -3.91
CA VAL A 186 24.46 6.17 -2.98
C VAL A 186 24.32 4.77 -3.58
N LYS A 187 24.85 4.52 -4.78
CA LYS A 187 24.81 3.24 -5.50
C LYS A 187 23.40 2.75 -5.87
N PHE A 188 22.41 3.64 -5.93
CA PHE A 188 21.08 3.31 -6.47
C PHE A 188 21.11 3.08 -7.99
N SER A 189 22.01 3.76 -8.70
CA SER A 189 22.20 3.61 -10.13
C SER A 189 23.68 3.54 -10.49
N HIS A 190 23.98 2.89 -11.62
CA HIS A 190 25.34 2.78 -12.13
C HIS A 190 25.49 3.52 -13.46
N LEU A 191 26.70 4.01 -13.73
CA LEU A 191 27.04 4.54 -15.05
C LEU A 191 27.18 3.38 -16.03
N SER A 192 26.53 3.49 -17.19
CA SER A 192 26.69 2.50 -18.26
C SER A 192 28.07 2.64 -18.93
N ARG A 193 28.49 1.58 -19.65
CA ARG A 193 29.74 1.61 -20.44
C ARG A 193 29.74 2.83 -21.36
N ASN A 194 30.83 3.60 -21.36
CA ASN A 194 31.00 4.83 -22.15
C ASN A 194 30.16 6.05 -21.72
N MET A 195 29.52 6.03 -20.54
CA MET A 195 28.86 7.20 -19.96
C MET A 195 29.69 7.81 -18.83
N THR A 196 29.91 9.12 -18.89
CA THR A 196 30.45 9.90 -17.76
C THR A 196 29.31 10.47 -16.93
N LEU A 197 29.59 10.84 -15.67
CA LEU A 197 28.60 11.49 -14.82
C LEU A 197 28.07 12.79 -15.44
N GLN A 198 28.95 13.61 -16.02
CA GLN A 198 28.58 14.86 -16.69
C GLN A 198 27.62 14.62 -17.87
N ARG A 199 27.91 13.61 -18.71
CA ARG A 199 27.03 13.25 -19.85
C ARG A 199 25.67 12.75 -19.35
N THR A 200 25.65 11.98 -18.27
CA THR A 200 24.43 11.47 -17.64
C THR A 200 23.58 12.61 -17.07
N MET A 201 24.20 13.56 -16.36
CA MET A 201 23.51 14.75 -15.84
C MET A 201 22.91 15.59 -16.98
N LYS A 202 23.65 15.79 -18.08
CA LYS A 202 23.15 16.51 -19.26
C LYS A 202 21.96 15.79 -19.91
N LEU A 203 22.00 14.46 -19.99
CA LEU A 203 20.95 13.63 -20.57
C LEU A 203 19.63 13.69 -19.76
N TYR A 204 19.72 13.74 -18.43
CA TYR A 204 18.56 13.74 -17.54
C TYR A 204 18.12 15.12 -17.08
N ARG A 205 18.77 16.20 -17.54
CA ARG A 205 18.41 17.57 -17.16
C ARG A 205 16.97 17.88 -17.54
N LEU A 206 16.24 18.48 -16.61
CA LEU A 206 14.89 19.01 -16.82
C LEU A 206 14.92 20.55 -16.86
N PRO A 207 13.91 21.19 -17.47
CA PRO A 207 13.70 22.63 -17.34
C PRO A 207 13.43 23.04 -15.89
N ASP A 208 13.79 24.27 -15.52
CA ASP A 208 13.56 24.80 -14.16
C ASP A 208 12.10 25.22 -13.92
N ALA A 209 11.34 25.46 -15.00
CA ALA A 209 9.92 25.81 -14.96
C ALA A 209 9.08 24.81 -15.76
N THR A 210 7.86 24.56 -15.28
CA THR A 210 6.86 23.76 -15.98
C THR A 210 6.45 24.45 -17.28
N LYS A 211 6.12 23.66 -18.31
CA LYS A 211 5.77 24.17 -19.65
C LYS A 211 4.28 24.26 -19.90
N THR A 212 3.49 23.49 -19.16
CA THR A 212 2.04 23.41 -19.33
C THR A 212 1.42 24.69 -18.77
N SER A 213 0.83 25.50 -19.65
CA SER A 213 0.06 26.68 -19.24
C SER A 213 -1.14 26.25 -18.40
N GLY A 214 -1.50 27.05 -17.39
CA GLY A 214 -2.62 26.74 -16.48
C GLY A 214 -2.30 25.70 -15.39
N LEU A 215 -1.07 25.15 -15.36
CA LEU A 215 -0.69 24.17 -14.34
C LEU A 215 -0.57 24.84 -12.96
N ARG A 216 -1.40 24.42 -12.02
CA ARG A 216 -1.40 24.88 -10.63
C ARG A 216 -1.67 23.72 -9.66
N PRO A 217 -1.31 23.85 -8.37
CA PRO A 217 -1.71 22.87 -7.37
C PRO A 217 -3.23 22.67 -7.34
N MET A 218 -3.65 21.44 -7.06
CA MET A 218 -5.06 21.11 -6.84
C MET A 218 -5.57 21.79 -5.56
N GLU A 219 -6.77 22.35 -5.63
CA GLU A 219 -7.48 22.96 -4.50
C GLU A 219 -8.78 22.19 -4.18
N GLN A 220 -9.36 22.43 -3.01
CA GLN A 220 -10.62 21.81 -2.59
C GLN A 220 -11.78 22.01 -3.58
N LYS A 221 -11.80 23.14 -4.28
CA LYS A 221 -12.83 23.46 -5.29
C LYS A 221 -12.75 22.53 -6.52
N ASP A 222 -11.58 21.95 -6.78
CA ASP A 222 -11.34 21.11 -7.95
C ASP A 222 -11.74 19.64 -7.72
N THR A 223 -11.95 19.23 -6.46
CA THR A 223 -12.18 17.83 -6.05
C THR A 223 -13.24 17.13 -6.89
N LYS A 224 -14.40 17.78 -7.10
CA LYS A 224 -15.48 17.19 -7.89
C LYS A 224 -15.11 16.99 -9.36
N ALA A 225 -14.50 17.99 -9.98
CA ALA A 225 -14.06 17.89 -11.38
C ALA A 225 -12.97 16.82 -11.55
N VAL A 226 -12.03 16.74 -10.61
CA VAL A 226 -10.99 15.70 -10.58
C VAL A 226 -11.62 14.31 -10.41
N GLN A 227 -12.61 14.16 -9.54
CA GLN A 227 -13.34 12.92 -9.32
C GLN A 227 -14.06 12.43 -10.59
N GLU A 228 -14.73 13.33 -11.31
CA GLU A 228 -15.39 13.01 -12.58
C GLU A 228 -14.36 12.57 -13.63
N LEU A 229 -13.26 13.32 -13.78
CA LEU A 229 -12.20 13.05 -14.75
C LEU A 229 -11.48 11.73 -14.47
N ILE A 230 -11.09 11.47 -13.21
CA ILE A 230 -10.34 10.27 -12.86
C ILE A 230 -11.20 9.02 -13.03
N ASN A 231 -12.46 9.05 -12.60
CA ASN A 231 -13.38 7.93 -12.77
C ASN A 231 -13.73 7.71 -14.24
N ALA A 232 -13.85 8.77 -15.04
CA ALA A 232 -14.05 8.65 -16.49
C ALA A 232 -12.83 8.02 -17.17
N TYR A 233 -11.62 8.49 -16.86
CA TYR A 233 -10.38 7.96 -17.41
C TYR A 233 -10.15 6.50 -17.00
N LEU A 234 -10.36 6.17 -15.74
CA LEU A 234 -10.09 4.83 -15.20
C LEU A 234 -11.06 3.76 -15.73
N LYS A 235 -12.20 4.13 -16.33
CA LYS A 235 -13.16 3.20 -16.96
C LYS A 235 -12.55 2.33 -18.07
N GLN A 236 -11.48 2.80 -18.72
CA GLN A 236 -10.84 2.05 -19.80
C GLN A 236 -10.06 0.81 -19.34
N PHE A 237 -9.76 0.68 -18.05
CA PHE A 237 -9.01 -0.46 -17.51
C PHE A 237 -9.94 -1.56 -17.01
N ASN A 238 -9.48 -2.82 -16.95
CA ASN A 238 -10.31 -3.92 -16.42
C ASN A 238 -10.28 -4.02 -14.89
N LEU A 239 -9.30 -3.39 -14.24
CA LEU A 239 -9.17 -3.37 -12.79
C LEU A 239 -8.78 -1.94 -12.37
N ALA A 240 -9.67 -1.25 -11.66
CA ALA A 240 -9.43 0.13 -11.26
C ALA A 240 -10.22 0.50 -10.00
N PRO A 241 -9.71 1.41 -9.15
CA PRO A 241 -10.52 1.99 -8.08
C PRO A 241 -11.64 2.86 -8.67
N VAL A 242 -12.75 2.94 -7.93
CA VAL A 242 -13.85 3.89 -8.15
C VAL A 242 -13.93 4.72 -6.90
N MET A 243 -13.66 6.02 -7.02
CA MET A 243 -13.56 6.90 -5.86
C MET A 243 -14.73 7.86 -5.77
N ASP A 244 -15.23 8.08 -4.56
CA ASP A 244 -16.13 9.20 -4.26
C ASP A 244 -15.34 10.52 -4.05
N GLU A 245 -16.06 11.62 -3.82
CA GLU A 245 -15.44 12.93 -3.61
C GLU A 245 -14.58 13.00 -2.33
N GLU A 246 -14.94 12.25 -1.28
CA GLU A 246 -14.19 12.23 -0.02
C GLU A 246 -12.88 11.46 -0.18
N GLU A 247 -12.92 10.32 -0.87
CA GLU A 247 -11.76 9.53 -1.25
C GLU A 247 -10.82 10.34 -2.15
N VAL A 248 -11.35 11.03 -3.17
CA VAL A 248 -10.52 11.90 -4.04
C VAL A 248 -9.88 13.03 -3.25
N ALA A 249 -10.63 13.69 -2.36
CA ALA A 249 -10.08 14.72 -1.49
C ALA A 249 -8.94 14.17 -0.61
N HIS A 250 -9.14 13.01 0.01
CA HIS A 250 -8.14 12.41 0.88
C HIS A 250 -6.86 12.01 0.14
N TRP A 251 -7.00 11.38 -1.03
CA TRP A 251 -5.87 10.83 -1.79
C TRP A 251 -5.14 11.85 -2.66
N PHE A 252 -5.80 12.91 -3.11
CA PHE A 252 -5.24 13.83 -4.10
C PHE A 252 -5.08 15.27 -3.64
N LEU A 253 -5.72 15.74 -2.55
CA LEU A 253 -5.42 17.10 -2.09
C LEU A 253 -3.97 17.17 -1.61
N PRO A 254 -3.20 18.19 -2.07
CA PRO A 254 -1.79 18.31 -1.71
C PRO A 254 -1.60 18.35 -0.19
N ARG A 255 -0.62 17.58 0.28
CA ARG A 255 -0.16 17.59 1.67
C ARG A 255 1.35 17.58 1.66
N ASP A 256 1.94 18.57 2.32
CA ASP A 256 3.39 18.76 2.38
C ASP A 256 4.10 17.44 2.73
N HIS A 257 5.09 17.09 1.90
CA HIS A 257 5.92 15.89 2.05
C HIS A 257 5.21 14.53 1.93
N ILE A 258 3.93 14.50 1.55
CA ILE A 258 3.13 13.26 1.41
C ILE A 258 2.68 13.09 -0.04
N ILE A 259 1.97 14.08 -0.58
CA ILE A 259 1.37 14.01 -1.91
C ILE A 259 1.37 15.39 -2.56
N ASP A 260 1.85 15.44 -3.81
CA ASP A 260 1.82 16.62 -4.66
C ASP A 260 0.88 16.36 -5.84
N THR A 261 -0.19 17.15 -5.97
CA THR A 261 -1.16 17.04 -7.05
C THR A 261 -1.35 18.38 -7.73
N TYR A 262 -1.36 18.37 -9.07
CA TYR A 262 -1.53 19.55 -9.90
C TYR A 262 -2.66 19.32 -10.90
N VAL A 263 -3.40 20.39 -11.19
CA VAL A 263 -4.44 20.44 -12.22
C VAL A 263 -4.07 21.46 -13.28
N VAL A 264 -4.71 21.37 -14.45
CA VAL A 264 -4.58 22.34 -15.53
C VAL A 264 -5.92 23.03 -15.67
N GLU A 265 -5.93 24.36 -15.50
CA GLU A 265 -7.09 25.25 -15.64
C GLU A 265 -6.86 26.29 -16.73
#